data_AF-A0A397YBR9-F1
#
_entry.id   AF-A0A397YBR9-F1
#
_cell.length_a   1.000
_cell.length_b   1.000
_cell.length_c   1.000
_cell.angle_alpha   90.00
_cell.angle_beta   90.00
_cell.angle_gamma   90.00
#
_symmetry.space_group_name_H-M   'P 1'
#
loop_
_entity.id
_entity.type
_entity.pdbx_description
1 polymer ?
#
loop_
_entity_poly.entity_id
_entity_poly.type
_entity_poly.pdbx_seq_one_letter_code
_entity_poly.pdbx_strand_id
1 'polypeptide(L)'
;MDSYFSLANLVAAAICFLALLGTIIIYSKSRPLQENKTMASSLTLSAPPSPLPHNWKHHVFPSFHGADVRRNFLSHIVKEFKSKGINLFIDNDIERSKSIGPELIEAIVGSRIGIVLLSKNYASSTWCLNELVEIIKCRKAFGQTVMVLFYEVDPTHVKKQTGDFGKVFRKTCRGKEKEEIRRWKHALTEVAQIAGYHSSNWLVLSTPTCS
;
A
#
# COMPACT_ATOMS: atom_id res chain seq x y z
N MET A 1 -4.67 -35.23 11.89
CA MET A 1 -3.79 -34.13 12.36
C MET A 1 -4.13 -32.79 11.71
N ASP A 2 -5.12 -32.76 10.80
CA ASP A 2 -5.39 -31.62 9.91
C ASP A 2 -6.26 -30.51 10.53
N SER A 3 -7.06 -30.84 11.55
CA SER A 3 -7.96 -29.88 12.20
C SER A 3 -7.22 -28.86 13.09
N TYR A 4 -6.22 -29.32 13.86
CA TYR A 4 -5.38 -28.44 14.69
C TYR A 4 -4.52 -27.51 13.83
N PHE A 5 -4.00 -28.03 12.72
CA PHE A 5 -3.24 -27.28 11.73
C PHE A 5 -4.08 -26.17 11.08
N SER A 6 -5.33 -26.47 10.73
CA SER A 6 -6.29 -25.50 10.21
C SER A 6 -6.63 -24.39 11.22
N LEU A 7 -6.82 -24.76 12.50
CA LEU A 7 -7.14 -23.81 13.57
C LEU A 7 -5.96 -22.87 13.88
N ALA A 8 -4.73 -23.38 13.93
CA ALA A 8 -3.53 -22.57 14.18
C ALA A 8 -3.30 -21.53 13.07
N ASN A 9 -3.51 -21.91 11.81
CA ASN A 9 -3.41 -20.99 10.67
C ASN A 9 -4.48 -19.90 10.71
N LEU A 10 -5.71 -20.25 11.11
CA LEU A 10 -6.80 -19.29 11.27
C LEU A 10 -6.48 -18.27 12.38
N VAL A 11 -5.91 -18.73 13.50
CA VAL A 11 -5.51 -17.85 14.61
C VAL A 11 -4.36 -16.93 14.21
N ALA A 12 -3.34 -17.44 13.51
CA ALA A 12 -2.21 -16.63 13.02
C ALA A 12 -2.65 -15.53 12.03
N ALA A 13 -3.50 -15.89 11.06
CA ALA A 13 -4.06 -14.94 10.11
C ALA A 13 -4.90 -13.87 10.81
N ALA A 14 -5.70 -14.25 11.83
CA ALA A 14 -6.48 -13.32 12.63
C ALA A 14 -5.58 -12.35 13.43
N ILE A 15 -4.49 -12.82 14.02
CA ILE A 15 -3.53 -11.97 14.73
C ILE A 15 -2.86 -10.97 13.77
N CYS A 16 -2.39 -11.41 12.60
CA CYS A 16 -1.82 -10.52 11.60
C CYS A 16 -2.83 -9.46 11.13
N PHE A 17 -4.08 -9.86 10.91
CA PHE A 17 -5.15 -8.93 10.54
C PHE A 17 -5.43 -7.90 11.63
N LEU A 18 -5.51 -8.33 12.90
CA LEU A 18 -5.72 -7.43 14.03
C LEU A 18 -4.54 -6.48 14.25
N ALA A 19 -3.30 -6.95 14.08
CA ALA A 19 -2.11 -6.10 14.16
C ALA A 19 -2.08 -5.05 13.03
N LEU A 20 -2.39 -5.44 11.80
CA LEU A 20 -2.52 -4.53 10.66
C LEU A 20 -3.64 -3.51 10.90
N LEU A 21 -4.82 -3.97 11.34
CA LEU A 21 -5.96 -3.12 11.65
C LEU A 21 -5.66 -2.15 12.79
N GLY A 22 -5.02 -2.62 13.87
CA GLY A 22 -4.57 -1.79 14.99
C GLY A 22 -3.59 -0.71 14.53
N THR A 23 -2.63 -1.07 13.69
CA THR A 23 -1.66 -0.14 13.09
C THR A 23 -2.37 0.93 12.25
N ILE A 24 -3.34 0.54 11.40
CA ILE A 24 -4.14 1.47 10.60
C ILE A 24 -4.98 2.37 11.50
N ILE A 25 -5.60 1.85 12.57
CA ILE A 25 -6.38 2.64 13.54
C ILE A 25 -5.48 3.68 14.20
N ILE A 26 -4.30 3.29 14.69
CA ILE A 26 -3.31 4.20 15.28
C ILE A 26 -2.95 5.28 14.26
N TYR A 27 -2.50 4.91 13.07
CA TYR A 27 -2.14 5.89 12.04
C TYR A 27 -3.31 6.76 11.58
N SER A 28 -4.56 6.27 11.60
CA SER A 28 -5.73 7.08 11.25
C SER A 28 -6.07 8.11 12.34
N LYS A 29 -5.85 7.77 13.62
CA LYS A 29 -6.23 8.61 14.78
C LYS A 29 -5.12 9.50 15.30
N SER A 30 -3.86 9.06 15.24
CA SER A 30 -2.71 9.86 15.66
C SER A 30 -2.73 11.15 14.86
N ARG A 31 -2.83 12.34 15.45
CA ARG A 31 -2.37 13.54 14.73
C ARG A 31 -0.84 13.43 14.64
N PRO A 32 -0.17 14.02 13.64
CA PRO A 32 1.29 14.05 13.64
C PRO A 32 1.74 14.62 14.99
N LEU A 33 2.62 13.91 15.71
CA LEU A 33 3.19 14.41 16.97
C LEU A 33 4.04 15.63 16.61
N GLN A 34 3.47 16.83 16.77
CA GLN A 34 4.27 18.03 16.89
C GLN A 34 4.89 18.01 18.29
N GLU A 35 6.20 17.87 18.38
CA GLU A 35 6.93 18.34 19.56
C GLU A 35 6.76 19.86 19.62
N ASN A 36 5.79 20.32 20.41
CA ASN A 36 5.68 21.72 20.79
C ASN A 36 6.75 22.02 21.84
N LYS A 37 7.98 22.33 21.41
CA LYS A 37 8.97 22.96 22.28
C LYS A 37 8.76 24.48 22.26
N THR A 38 8.07 24.98 23.28
CA THR A 38 8.14 26.38 23.68
C THR A 38 9.45 26.62 24.43
N MET A 39 10.37 27.40 23.87
CA MET A 39 11.28 28.24 24.66
C MET A 39 11.88 29.38 23.82
N ALA A 40 12.15 30.49 24.50
CA ALA A 40 12.29 31.83 23.95
C ALA A 40 13.65 32.17 23.28
N SER A 41 13.58 33.25 22.50
CA SER A 41 14.58 34.24 22.09
C SER A 41 15.85 33.87 21.30
N SER A 42 15.97 34.60 20.17
CA SER A 42 17.15 35.23 19.59
C SER A 42 17.99 34.50 18.51
N LEU A 43 17.89 35.08 17.31
CA LEU A 43 18.83 35.16 16.16
C LEU A 43 19.05 33.95 15.22
N THR A 44 18.71 34.20 13.94
CA THR A 44 19.23 33.66 12.66
C THR A 44 19.32 32.15 12.43
N LEU A 45 18.44 31.61 11.56
CA LEU A 45 18.74 31.00 10.25
C LEU A 45 17.38 30.61 9.62
N SER A 46 17.12 30.96 8.36
CA SER A 46 15.84 30.63 7.70
C SER A 46 15.70 29.10 7.57
N ALA A 47 14.92 28.50 8.46
CA ALA A 47 14.50 27.11 8.31
C ALA A 47 13.64 26.99 7.03
N PRO A 48 13.78 25.90 6.25
CA PRO A 48 12.89 25.65 5.13
C PRO A 48 11.44 25.60 5.61
N PRO A 49 10.48 26.10 4.82
CA PRO A 49 9.08 26.11 5.22
C PRO A 49 8.64 24.68 5.58
N SER A 50 8.15 24.51 6.80
CA SER A 50 7.50 23.26 7.21
C SER A 50 6.36 22.98 6.23
N PRO A 51 6.20 21.73 5.73
CA PRO A 51 5.11 21.42 4.83
C PRO A 51 3.79 21.77 5.50
N LEU A 52 2.98 22.57 4.80
CA LEU A 52 1.65 22.99 5.24
C LEU A 52 0.81 21.76 5.63
N PRO A 53 -0.12 21.89 6.60
CA PRO A 53 -0.97 20.78 6.99
C PRO A 53 -1.75 20.28 5.76
N HIS A 54 -1.40 19.07 5.32
CA HIS A 54 -2.05 18.45 4.18
C HIS A 54 -3.46 18.03 4.59
N ASN A 55 -4.47 18.60 3.94
CA ASN A 55 -5.87 18.34 4.26
C ASN A 55 -6.27 16.95 3.72
N TRP A 56 -6.11 15.93 4.56
CA TRP A 56 -6.51 14.56 4.24
C TRP A 56 -8.04 14.46 4.11
N LYS A 57 -8.53 14.13 2.91
CA LYS A 57 -9.94 13.85 2.59
C LYS A 57 -10.36 12.43 2.98
N HIS A 58 -9.42 11.48 2.92
CA HIS A 58 -9.65 10.06 3.24
C HIS A 58 -8.58 9.54 4.20
N HIS A 59 -8.92 8.52 4.99
CA HIS A 59 -7.94 7.88 5.86
C HIS A 59 -7.04 6.92 5.06
N VAL A 60 -7.62 6.19 4.10
CA VAL A 60 -6.93 5.12 3.38
C VAL A 60 -7.28 5.14 1.89
N PHE A 61 -6.24 5.05 1.05
CA PHE A 61 -6.33 4.72 -0.37
C PHE A 61 -5.86 3.28 -0.61
N PRO A 62 -6.73 2.36 -1.04
CA PRO A 62 -6.31 1.01 -1.40
C PRO A 62 -5.91 0.93 -2.89
N SER A 63 -4.73 0.41 -3.18
CA SER A 63 -4.27 0.09 -4.53
C SER A 63 -3.99 -1.41 -4.65
N PHE A 64 -4.72 -2.08 -5.54
CA PHE A 64 -4.64 -3.53 -5.74
C PHE A 64 -5.14 -3.92 -7.13
N HIS A 65 -4.71 -5.09 -7.61
CA HIS A 65 -5.27 -5.67 -8.82
C HIS A 65 -6.65 -6.27 -8.51
N GLY A 66 -7.71 -5.70 -9.08
CA GLY A 66 -9.09 -6.06 -8.73
C GLY A 66 -9.43 -7.55 -8.86
N ALA A 67 -8.86 -8.26 -9.84
CA ALA A 67 -9.12 -9.69 -10.02
C ALA A 67 -8.43 -10.59 -8.98
N ASP A 68 -7.39 -10.09 -8.30
CA ASP A 68 -6.63 -10.86 -7.32
C ASP A 68 -7.29 -10.80 -5.94
N VAL A 69 -8.05 -9.72 -5.69
CA VAL A 69 -8.79 -9.54 -4.46
C VAL A 69 -10.22 -9.98 -4.69
N ARG A 70 -10.59 -11.16 -4.15
CA ARG A 70 -11.99 -11.63 -4.21
C ARG A 70 -12.91 -10.52 -3.70
N ARG A 71 -13.99 -10.21 -4.45
CA ARG A 71 -14.98 -9.19 -4.06
C ARG A 71 -15.46 -9.34 -2.61
N ASN A 72 -15.60 -10.58 -2.13
CA ASN A 72 -15.99 -10.86 -0.74
C ASN A 72 -14.91 -10.43 0.27
N PHE A 73 -13.63 -10.64 -0.01
CA PHE A 73 -12.55 -10.22 0.89
C PHE A 73 -12.47 -8.70 1.02
N LEU A 74 -12.55 -7.99 -0.11
CA LEU A 74 -12.60 -6.53 -0.10
C LEU A 74 -13.83 -6.00 0.63
N SER A 75 -15.00 -6.61 0.44
CA SER A 75 -16.22 -6.19 1.13
C SER A 75 -16.14 -6.40 2.65
N HIS A 76 -15.49 -7.47 3.11
CA HIS A 76 -15.21 -7.68 4.54
C HIS A 76 -14.28 -6.61 5.10
N ILE A 77 -13.17 -6.31 4.40
CA ILE A 77 -12.23 -5.25 4.81
C ILE A 77 -12.91 -3.89 4.87
N VAL A 78 -13.68 -3.54 3.84
CA VAL A 78 -14.42 -2.27 3.78
C VAL A 78 -15.43 -2.17 4.92
N LYS A 79 -16.17 -3.26 5.20
CA LYS A 79 -17.14 -3.31 6.30
C LYS A 79 -16.45 -3.12 7.65
N GLU A 80 -15.32 -3.76 7.87
CA GLU A 80 -14.57 -3.65 9.12
C GLU A 80 -13.96 -2.25 9.28
N PHE A 81 -13.38 -1.67 8.23
CA PHE A 81 -12.87 -0.30 8.32
C PHE A 81 -13.99 0.71 8.59
N LYS A 82 -15.15 0.57 7.92
CA LYS A 82 -16.31 1.41 8.19
C LYS A 82 -16.81 1.25 9.63
N SER A 83 -16.87 0.03 10.16
CA SER A 83 -17.29 -0.21 11.56
C SER A 83 -16.35 0.44 12.59
N LYS A 84 -15.08 0.62 12.23
CA LYS A 84 -14.06 1.29 13.04
C LYS A 84 -13.93 2.81 12.77
N GLY A 85 -14.80 3.38 11.93
CA GLY A 85 -14.75 4.81 11.57
C GLY A 85 -13.61 5.19 10.63
N ILE A 86 -13.02 4.22 9.92
CA ILE A 86 -11.96 4.45 8.94
C ILE A 86 -12.60 4.67 7.56
N ASN A 87 -12.44 5.87 7.01
CA ASN A 87 -12.91 6.21 5.67
C ASN A 87 -11.92 5.70 4.60
N LEU A 88 -12.31 4.67 3.86
CA LEU A 88 -11.60 4.19 2.67
C LEU A 88 -12.13 4.88 1.43
N PHE A 89 -11.21 5.27 0.54
CA PHE A 89 -11.59 5.51 -0.85
C PHE A 89 -11.99 4.18 -1.48
N ILE A 90 -13.18 4.12 -2.07
CA ILE A 90 -13.69 2.93 -2.74
C ILE A 90 -13.81 3.24 -4.23
N ASP A 91 -12.95 2.62 -5.02
CA ASP A 91 -12.97 2.65 -6.47
C ASP A 91 -14.05 1.69 -7.01
N ASN A 92 -15.33 1.99 -6.76
CA ASN A 92 -16.45 1.12 -7.16
C ASN A 92 -17.01 1.42 -8.55
N ASP A 93 -16.68 2.57 -9.14
CA ASP A 93 -17.32 3.04 -10.39
C ASP A 93 -16.36 3.79 -11.34
N ILE A 94 -15.04 3.77 -11.12
CA ILE A 94 -14.12 4.37 -12.09
C ILE A 94 -13.81 3.32 -13.16
N GLU A 95 -14.17 3.63 -14.40
CA GLU A 95 -13.68 2.88 -15.56
C GLU A 95 -12.15 2.91 -15.53
N ARG A 96 -11.55 1.77 -15.18
CA ARG A 96 -10.09 1.60 -15.17
C ARG A 96 -9.57 1.65 -16.59
N SER A 97 -9.34 2.86 -17.07
CA SER A 97 -8.77 3.16 -18.38
C SER A 97 -7.25 2.89 -18.39
N LYS A 98 -6.53 3.34 -19.41
CA LYS A 98 -5.05 3.23 -19.45
C LYS A 98 -4.36 4.26 -18.55
N SER A 99 -5.03 5.37 -18.22
CA SER A 99 -4.50 6.51 -17.46
C SER A 99 -5.40 6.86 -16.28
N ILE A 100 -4.80 7.09 -15.10
CA ILE A 100 -5.56 7.50 -13.91
C ILE A 100 -6.21 8.88 -14.12
N GLY A 101 -7.50 8.98 -13.80
CA GLY A 101 -8.25 10.24 -13.90
C GLY A 101 -7.88 11.23 -12.78
N PRO A 102 -8.26 12.52 -12.93
CA PRO A 102 -7.95 13.56 -11.95
C PRO A 102 -8.57 13.27 -10.57
N GLU A 103 -9.78 12.72 -10.53
CA GLU A 103 -10.46 12.34 -9.28
C GLU A 103 -9.68 11.27 -8.50
N LEU A 104 -9.06 10.32 -9.21
CA LEU A 104 -8.25 9.28 -8.58
C LEU A 104 -6.94 9.84 -8.05
N ILE A 105 -6.31 10.75 -8.79
CA ILE A 105 -5.11 11.47 -8.31
C ILE A 105 -5.46 12.25 -7.03
N GLU A 106 -6.57 12.97 -7.02
CA GLU A 106 -7.04 13.69 -5.83
C GLU A 106 -7.33 12.75 -4.66
N ALA A 107 -7.88 11.56 -4.92
CA ALA A 107 -8.10 10.56 -3.88
C ALA A 107 -6.79 10.04 -3.29
N ILE A 108 -5.78 9.75 -4.14
CA ILE A 108 -4.44 9.32 -3.72
C ILE A 108 -3.79 10.42 -2.88
N VAL A 109 -3.74 11.65 -3.41
CA VAL A 109 -3.14 12.81 -2.74
C VAL A 109 -3.88 13.11 -1.44
N GLY A 110 -5.20 13.08 -1.45
CA GLY A 110 -6.05 13.35 -0.28
C GLY A 110 -6.09 12.23 0.75
N SER A 111 -5.41 11.10 0.53
CA SER A 111 -5.43 9.98 1.47
C SER A 111 -4.23 9.96 2.39
N ARG A 112 -4.48 9.74 3.68
CA ARG A 112 -3.41 9.73 4.68
C ARG A 112 -2.50 8.50 4.59
N ILE A 113 -3.10 7.35 4.30
CA ILE A 113 -2.43 6.06 4.21
C ILE A 113 -2.67 5.48 2.82
N GLY A 114 -1.62 5.13 2.08
CA GLY A 114 -1.71 4.29 0.89
C GLY A 114 -1.47 2.83 1.27
N ILE A 115 -2.46 1.96 1.04
CA ILE A 115 -2.28 0.50 1.17
C ILE A 115 -2.05 -0.07 -0.21
N VAL A 116 -0.88 -0.67 -0.44
CA VAL A 116 -0.50 -1.28 -1.73
C VAL A 116 -0.47 -2.79 -1.57
N LEU A 117 -1.40 -3.50 -2.20
CA LEU A 117 -1.39 -4.96 -2.28
C LEU A 117 -0.72 -5.40 -3.57
N LEU A 118 0.55 -5.79 -3.45
CA LEU A 118 1.38 -6.26 -4.53
C LEU A 118 1.17 -7.76 -4.71
N SER A 119 0.57 -8.12 -5.83
CA SER A 119 0.40 -9.48 -6.31
C SER A 119 1.14 -9.68 -7.63
N LYS A 120 1.21 -10.91 -8.12
CA LYS A 120 1.75 -11.20 -9.46
C LYS A 120 1.05 -10.38 -10.56
N ASN A 121 -0.27 -10.24 -10.52
CA ASN A 121 -1.03 -9.53 -11.56
C ASN A 121 -1.14 -8.02 -11.32
N TYR A 122 -0.64 -7.50 -10.19
CA TYR A 122 -0.48 -6.04 -10.04
C TYR A 122 0.32 -5.44 -11.20
N ALA A 123 1.39 -6.13 -11.62
CA ALA A 123 2.21 -5.74 -12.76
C ALA A 123 1.53 -5.89 -14.14
N SER A 124 0.37 -6.56 -14.26
CA SER A 124 -0.35 -6.65 -15.55
C SER A 124 -1.21 -5.42 -15.84
N SER A 125 -1.45 -4.56 -14.86
CA SER A 125 -2.34 -3.42 -14.97
C SER A 125 -1.54 -2.11 -15.03
N THR A 126 -1.59 -1.41 -16.17
CA THR A 126 -1.01 -0.06 -16.27
C THR A 126 -1.68 0.92 -15.31
N TRP A 127 -2.95 0.69 -14.99
CA TRP A 127 -3.68 1.45 -13.99
C TRP A 127 -3.05 1.30 -12.60
N CYS A 128 -2.86 0.07 -12.12
CA CYS A 128 -2.20 -0.20 -10.83
C CYS A 128 -0.77 0.38 -10.80
N LEU A 129 -0.02 0.26 -11.89
CA LEU A 129 1.33 0.84 -11.97
C LEU A 129 1.32 2.38 -11.91
N ASN A 130 0.31 3.03 -12.47
CA ASN A 130 0.15 4.49 -12.42
C ASN A 130 -0.30 4.97 -11.02
N GLU A 131 -1.21 4.24 -10.36
CA GLU A 131 -1.54 4.47 -8.94
C GLU A 131 -0.27 4.39 -8.08
N LEU A 132 0.55 3.36 -8.26
CA LEU A 132 1.79 3.17 -7.51
C LEU A 132 2.77 4.34 -7.69
N VAL A 133 2.92 4.83 -8.93
CA VAL A 133 3.76 6.00 -9.22
C VAL A 133 3.28 7.19 -8.40
N GLU A 134 1.98 7.44 -8.35
CA GLU A 134 1.42 8.58 -7.64
C GLU A 134 1.51 8.43 -6.11
N ILE A 135 1.28 7.23 -5.58
CA ILE A 135 1.48 6.92 -4.15
C ILE A 135 2.94 7.17 -3.74
N ILE A 136 3.92 6.72 -4.55
CA ILE A 136 5.34 6.93 -4.23
C ILE A 136 5.72 8.41 -4.30
N LYS A 137 5.13 9.21 -5.21
CA LYS A 137 5.30 10.67 -5.19
C LYS A 137 4.72 11.27 -3.92
N CYS A 138 3.49 10.91 -3.55
CA CYS A 138 2.82 11.44 -2.35
C CYS A 138 3.57 11.10 -1.06
N ARG A 139 4.12 9.88 -0.96
CA ARG A 139 5.01 9.50 0.14
C ARG A 139 6.21 10.42 0.27
N LYS A 140 6.88 10.75 -0.84
CA LYS A 140 8.08 11.60 -0.86
C LYS A 140 7.76 13.09 -0.63
N ALA A 141 6.68 13.59 -1.23
CA ALA A 141 6.33 15.01 -1.20
C ALA A 141 5.56 15.42 0.06
N PHE A 142 4.65 14.57 0.53
CA PHE A 142 3.69 14.91 1.59
C PHE A 142 3.83 14.03 2.85
N GLY A 143 4.82 13.13 2.89
CA GLY A 143 5.01 12.22 4.02
C GLY A 143 3.86 11.22 4.19
N GLN A 144 3.10 10.94 3.12
CA GLN A 144 2.03 9.95 3.13
C GLN A 144 2.56 8.59 3.64
N THR A 145 1.85 7.97 4.59
CA THR A 145 2.23 6.64 5.09
C THR A 145 1.88 5.60 4.04
N VAL A 146 2.80 4.70 3.72
CA VAL A 146 2.56 3.62 2.75
C VAL A 146 2.74 2.27 3.44
N MET A 147 1.69 1.45 3.41
CA MET A 147 1.69 0.08 3.92
C MET A 147 1.66 -0.89 2.75
N VAL A 148 2.60 -1.84 2.73
CA VAL A 148 2.77 -2.77 1.61
C VAL A 148 2.38 -4.18 2.04
N LEU A 149 1.57 -4.85 1.21
CA LEU A 149 1.14 -6.23 1.35
C LEU A 149 1.67 -7.03 0.15
N PHE A 150 2.64 -7.90 0.36
CA PHE A 150 3.16 -8.80 -0.66
C PHE A 150 2.33 -10.08 -0.68
N TYR A 151 1.40 -10.18 -1.63
CA TYR A 151 0.50 -11.30 -1.81
C TYR A 151 1.07 -12.31 -2.83
N GLU A 152 1.56 -13.44 -2.32
CA GLU A 152 2.13 -14.56 -3.10
C GLU A 152 3.23 -14.10 -4.07
N VAL A 153 3.97 -13.07 -3.67
CA VAL A 153 5.07 -12.50 -4.45
C VAL A 153 6.25 -12.21 -3.53
N ASP A 154 7.45 -12.52 -4.02
CA ASP A 154 8.70 -12.16 -3.34
C ASP A 154 9.00 -10.67 -3.58
N PRO A 155 9.25 -9.85 -2.54
CA PRO A 155 9.63 -8.45 -2.72
C PRO A 155 10.87 -8.27 -3.59
N THR A 156 11.81 -9.22 -3.61
CA THR A 156 13.00 -9.17 -4.47
C THR A 156 12.61 -9.25 -5.95
N HIS A 157 11.61 -10.06 -6.29
CA HIS A 157 11.05 -10.12 -7.65
C HIS A 157 10.34 -8.82 -8.02
N VAL A 158 9.64 -8.17 -7.08
CA VAL A 158 9.07 -6.83 -7.29
C VAL A 158 10.18 -5.80 -7.49
N LYS A 159 11.16 -5.75 -6.58
CA LYS A 159 12.26 -4.76 -6.55
C LYS A 159 13.12 -4.82 -7.80
N LYS A 160 13.43 -6.02 -8.28
CA LYS A 160 14.29 -6.23 -9.46
C LYS A 160 13.48 -6.45 -10.75
N GLN A 161 12.14 -6.45 -10.65
CA GLN A 161 11.22 -6.81 -11.73
C GLN A 161 11.63 -8.12 -12.43
N THR A 162 11.88 -9.16 -11.63
CA THR A 162 12.36 -10.49 -12.04
C THR A 162 11.35 -11.60 -11.70
N GLY A 163 11.69 -12.86 -11.97
CA GLY A 163 10.79 -13.98 -11.76
C GLY A 163 9.48 -13.85 -12.55
N ASP A 164 8.40 -14.39 -12.00
CA ASP A 164 7.08 -14.36 -12.61
C ASP A 164 6.46 -12.96 -12.65
N PHE A 165 6.64 -12.16 -11.59
CA PHE A 165 6.26 -10.76 -11.57
C PHE A 165 6.90 -9.99 -12.73
N GLY A 166 8.21 -10.18 -12.92
CA GLY A 166 8.98 -9.59 -14.01
C GLY A 166 8.53 -10.04 -15.40
N LYS A 167 8.15 -11.32 -15.59
CA LYS A 167 7.58 -11.81 -16.85
C LYS A 167 6.29 -11.08 -17.19
N VAL A 168 5.40 -10.90 -16.20
CA VAL A 168 4.14 -10.15 -16.37
C VAL A 168 4.44 -8.68 -16.68
N PHE A 169 5.29 -8.03 -15.88
CA PHE A 169 5.67 -6.63 -16.08
C PHE A 169 6.26 -6.36 -17.47
N ARG A 170 7.14 -7.26 -17.96
CA ARG A 170 7.70 -7.14 -19.32
C ARG A 170 6.64 -7.22 -20.41
N LYS A 171 5.59 -8.03 -20.24
CA LYS A 171 4.46 -8.07 -21.19
C LYS A 171 3.71 -6.74 -21.18
N THR A 172 3.43 -6.18 -20.01
CA THR A 172 2.77 -4.88 -19.84
C THR A 172 3.55 -3.72 -20.46
N CYS A 173 4.88 -3.79 -20.43
CA CYS A 173 5.77 -2.78 -21.03
C CYS A 173 5.82 -2.80 -22.56
N ARG A 174 5.26 -3.83 -23.23
CA ARG A 174 5.30 -3.90 -24.70
C ARG A 174 4.49 -2.75 -25.31
N GLY A 175 5.11 -2.00 -26.21
CA GLY A 175 4.48 -0.85 -26.87
C GLY A 175 4.28 0.38 -25.97
N LYS A 176 4.97 0.44 -24.83
CA LYS A 176 4.95 1.60 -23.92
C LYS A 176 6.18 2.46 -24.07
N GLU A 177 6.04 3.75 -23.77
CA GLU A 177 7.16 4.69 -23.84
C GLU A 177 8.24 4.37 -22.82
N LYS A 178 9.50 4.63 -23.17
CA LYS A 178 10.64 4.37 -22.28
C LYS A 178 10.53 5.10 -20.95
N GLU A 179 10.07 6.35 -20.97
CA GLU A 179 9.90 7.16 -19.76
C GLU A 179 8.78 6.63 -18.85
N GLU A 180 7.68 6.14 -19.43
CA GLU A 180 6.61 5.49 -18.67
C GLU A 180 7.12 4.22 -17.97
N ILE A 181 7.83 3.35 -18.71
CA ILE A 181 8.45 2.13 -18.15
C ILE A 181 9.46 2.49 -17.04
N ARG A 182 10.25 3.55 -17.22
CA ARG A 182 11.22 4.02 -16.23
C ARG A 182 10.52 4.45 -14.93
N ARG A 183 9.43 5.21 -15.02
CA ARG A 183 8.62 5.62 -13.85
C ARG A 183 8.08 4.42 -13.10
N TRP A 184 7.51 3.43 -13.81
CA TRP A 184 7.00 2.21 -13.18
C TRP A 184 8.09 1.39 -12.49
N LYS A 185 9.24 1.17 -13.15
CA LYS A 185 10.38 0.46 -12.55
C LYS A 185 10.86 1.13 -11.27
N HIS A 186 11.00 2.45 -11.30
CA HIS A 186 11.40 3.22 -10.13
C HIS A 186 10.39 3.07 -9.00
N ALA A 187 9.08 3.24 -9.26
CA ALA A 187 8.05 3.10 -8.24
C ALA A 187 8.00 1.68 -7.63
N LEU A 188 8.13 0.64 -8.45
CA LEU A 188 8.22 -0.76 -8.00
C LEU A 188 9.46 -1.03 -7.15
N THR A 189 10.59 -0.43 -7.51
CA THR A 189 11.84 -0.55 -6.75
C THR A 189 11.72 0.16 -5.40
N GLU A 190 11.11 1.34 -5.36
CA GLU A 190 10.91 2.12 -4.14
C GLU A 190 9.92 1.46 -3.19
N VAL A 191 8.76 0.99 -3.68
CA VAL A 191 7.76 0.35 -2.83
C VAL A 191 8.27 -0.95 -2.22
N ALA A 192 9.08 -1.71 -2.96
CA ALA A 192 9.63 -2.98 -2.47
C ALA A 192 10.73 -2.81 -1.41
N GLN A 193 11.18 -1.59 -1.15
CA GLN A 193 12.10 -1.26 -0.05
C GLN A 193 11.37 -0.87 1.24
N ILE A 194 10.05 -0.67 1.18
CA ILE A 194 9.23 -0.38 2.35
C ILE A 194 8.99 -1.69 3.10
N ALA A 195 9.20 -1.68 4.41
CA ALA A 195 8.83 -2.83 5.25
C ALA A 195 7.33 -3.12 5.09
N GLY A 196 7.00 -4.38 4.78
CA GLY A 196 5.65 -4.79 4.44
C GLY A 196 5.29 -6.14 5.03
N TYR A 197 4.03 -6.51 4.87
CA TYR A 197 3.48 -7.77 5.32
C TYR A 197 3.48 -8.76 4.16
N HIS A 198 3.83 -10.02 4.43
CA HIS A 198 3.90 -11.06 3.41
C HIS A 198 2.76 -12.06 3.60
N SER A 199 2.07 -12.44 2.54
CA SER A 199 1.04 -13.49 2.63
C SER A 199 1.64 -14.86 2.93
N SER A 200 2.90 -15.10 2.56
CA SER A 200 3.64 -16.28 2.98
C SER A 200 3.80 -16.33 4.50
N ASN A 201 3.91 -15.19 5.20
CA ASN A 201 3.95 -15.19 6.66
C ASN A 201 2.58 -15.48 7.29
N TRP A 202 1.49 -15.37 6.52
CA TRP A 202 0.19 -15.91 6.92
C TRP A 202 0.16 -17.45 6.84
N LEU A 203 1.14 -18.06 6.15
CA LEU A 203 1.31 -19.50 5.92
C LEU A 203 2.64 -20.08 6.47
N VAL A 204 3.54 -19.29 7.09
CA VAL A 204 4.87 -19.73 7.55
C VAL A 204 4.98 -19.80 9.08
N LEU A 205 3.95 -19.35 9.82
CA LEU A 205 3.69 -19.92 11.15
C LEU A 205 3.13 -21.36 11.06
N SER A 206 3.06 -21.92 9.84
CA SER A 206 2.46 -23.21 9.50
C SER A 206 3.47 -24.33 9.23
N THR A 207 4.76 -24.16 9.51
CA THR A 207 5.72 -25.28 9.42
C THR A 207 6.58 -25.35 10.68
N PRO A 208 6.52 -26.44 11.46
CA PRO A 208 7.54 -26.69 12.45
C PRO A 208 8.84 -27.02 11.71
N THR A 209 9.91 -26.28 11.98
CA THR A 209 11.26 -26.73 11.71
C THR A 209 11.53 -27.95 12.59
N CYS A 210 11.52 -29.15 12.01
CA CYS A 210 12.12 -30.30 12.69
C CYS A 210 13.64 -30.13 12.66
N SER A 211 14.25 -30.10 13.84
CA SER A 211 15.59 -30.62 14.10
C SER A 211 15.43 -31.87 14.95
#